data_AF-A0A961C0I3-F1
#
_entry.id   AF-A0A961C0I3-F1
#
_cell.length_a   1.000
_cell.length_b   1.000
_cell.length_c   1.000
_cell.angle_alpha   90.00
_cell.angle_beta   90.00
_cell.angle_gamma   90.00
#
_symmetry.space_group_name_H-M   'P 1'
#
loop_
_entity.id
_entity.type
_entity.pdbx_description
1 polymer ?
#
loop_
_entity_poly.entity_id
_entity_poly.type
_entity_poly.pdbx_seq_one_letter_code
_entity_poly.pdbx_strand_id
1 'polypeptide(L)'
;MSGQRIGTVAALALALVGAAACSGGESDWRGEGLKLEGVEDSLTRIDESWRSQLLNGQIKVNLPESAKCFLQVIQERDVTNQVICGPFRRMGSSETTWQQGEITFYGGDASDKGIVAMALDRQGRPKFSDGPANPNARPSRPDGAKADLAAKVDEPEAPHAQPGQNVTASADGVPLQEATVVLPTGRLTLGLGVTGERLGGAEDRVAPPVDGSFVVITGVNISDSSSAKVKVSTGGSEYPVEPTSGSSVLAIPTDGKDARVGFDYEGLTQWFSVATGAREGTAAAGYYDGLEDQASGDCPTVEGKKKRGFQRDFRCQAVVSKTAYLDKPQEQGARETVGWAADGMVFLSADISTNYFSRWYAEDDTFWSASYDQAVQVADLRVRLGDKEFKPKEVFMRTGGWGGDSTTAIFEVPAGSADISIVGNAEVTDTLRSSDSIGSDANAPAKGSATLKIDVPITFARTS
;
A
#
# COMPACT_ATOMS: atom_id res chain seq x y z
N MET A 1 -52.78 56.60 7.71
CA MET A 1 -52.07 56.61 9.00
C MET A 1 -50.63 56.22 8.70
N SER A 2 -49.80 57.20 8.35
CA SER A 2 -48.89 57.95 9.26
C SER A 2 -47.68 57.08 9.64
N GLY A 3 -46.44 57.41 9.28
CA GLY A 3 -45.94 58.64 8.68
C GLY A 3 -44.47 58.57 8.25
N GLN A 4 -44.08 59.56 7.45
CA GLN A 4 -42.75 59.86 6.96
C GLN A 4 -41.81 60.39 8.07
N ARG A 5 -40.50 60.18 7.88
CA ARG A 5 -39.41 61.16 8.08
C ARG A 5 -38.32 60.79 7.06
N ILE A 6 -38.12 61.48 5.94
CA ILE A 6 -37.46 62.78 5.70
C ILE A 6 -36.25 63.01 6.61
N GLY A 7 -35.07 63.05 5.97
CA GLY A 7 -33.79 63.46 6.53
C GLY A 7 -32.82 63.85 5.43
N THR A 8 -33.18 64.88 4.65
CA THR A 8 -32.28 65.58 3.73
C THR A 8 -31.45 66.56 4.53
N VAL A 9 -30.12 66.46 4.51
CA VAL A 9 -29.22 67.59 4.78
C VAL A 9 -28.18 67.62 3.66
N ALA A 10 -28.30 68.66 2.83
CA ALA A 10 -27.30 69.08 1.88
C ALA A 10 -26.43 70.18 2.52
N ALA A 11 -25.11 70.08 2.38
CA ALA A 11 -24.13 71.17 2.43
C ALA A 11 -22.78 70.57 1.97
N LEU A 12 -22.42 70.66 0.69
CA LEU A 12 -21.62 71.75 0.13
C LEU A 12 -20.32 72.02 0.93
N ALA A 13 -19.26 71.29 0.60
CA ALA A 13 -17.88 71.73 0.78
C ALA A 13 -17.20 71.71 -0.59
N LEU A 14 -17.29 72.85 -1.27
CA LEU A 14 -16.42 73.22 -2.38
C LEU A 14 -14.95 73.19 -1.92
N ALA A 15 -14.08 72.87 -2.88
CA ALA A 15 -12.69 73.28 -2.95
C ALA A 15 -11.72 72.67 -1.90
N LEU A 16 -11.11 71.55 -2.29
CA LEU A 16 -9.65 71.41 -2.27
C LEU A 16 -9.26 70.39 -3.35
N VAL A 17 -9.31 70.85 -4.60
CA VAL A 17 -8.36 70.41 -5.63
C VAL A 17 -7.01 70.94 -5.18
N GLY A 18 -6.44 70.28 -4.17
CA GLY A 18 -5.07 70.48 -3.74
C GLY A 18 -4.21 69.86 -4.81
N ALA A 19 -3.60 70.71 -5.63
CA ALA A 19 -2.45 70.33 -6.41
C ALA A 19 -1.48 69.56 -5.51
N ALA A 20 -1.37 68.25 -5.70
CA ALA A 20 -0.12 67.54 -5.45
C ALA A 20 0.85 68.02 -6.52
N ALA A 21 1.27 69.28 -6.38
CA ALA A 21 2.43 69.80 -7.05
C ALA A 21 3.60 68.90 -6.63
N CYS A 22 4.23 68.33 -7.65
CA CYS A 22 5.51 67.66 -7.62
C CYS A 22 6.45 68.32 -6.61
N SER A 23 6.57 67.73 -5.42
CA SER A 23 7.76 67.88 -4.58
C SER A 23 8.57 66.59 -4.63
N GLY A 24 8.72 66.04 -5.84
CA GLY A 24 9.86 65.21 -6.15
C GLY A 24 11.06 66.14 -6.14
N GLY A 25 11.64 66.34 -4.96
CA GLY A 25 13.00 66.88 -4.87
C GLY A 25 13.85 66.08 -5.85
N GLU A 26 14.61 66.77 -6.69
CA GLU A 26 15.46 66.11 -7.69
C GLU A 26 16.22 64.97 -7.01
N SER A 27 15.95 63.76 -7.45
CA SER A 27 16.54 62.59 -6.82
C SER A 27 18.03 62.60 -7.18
N ASP A 28 18.95 62.80 -6.22
CA ASP A 28 20.40 62.79 -6.53
C ASP A 28 20.94 61.38 -6.81
N TRP A 29 20.08 60.46 -7.23
CA TRP A 29 20.46 59.11 -7.64
C TRP A 29 21.19 59.16 -8.97
N ARG A 30 22.25 58.37 -9.10
CA ARG A 30 23.08 58.34 -10.31
C ARG A 30 23.26 56.92 -10.82
N GLY A 31 23.22 56.75 -12.13
CA GLY A 31 23.50 55.48 -12.82
C GLY A 31 24.32 55.77 -14.07
N GLU A 32 25.48 55.11 -14.22
CA GLU A 32 26.41 55.32 -15.35
C GLU A 32 26.76 56.81 -15.62
N GLY A 33 26.82 57.62 -14.56
CA GLY A 33 27.11 59.06 -14.63
C GLY A 33 25.90 59.97 -14.89
N LEU A 34 24.74 59.41 -15.23
CA LEU A 34 23.49 60.14 -15.46
C LEU A 34 22.73 60.39 -14.14
N LYS A 35 22.08 61.56 -14.02
CA LYS A 35 21.15 61.84 -12.92
C LYS A 35 19.82 61.14 -13.19
N LEU A 36 19.38 60.30 -12.26
CA LEU A 36 18.20 59.47 -12.45
C LEU A 36 16.93 60.24 -12.09
N GLU A 37 15.96 60.21 -13.00
CA GLU A 37 14.63 60.79 -12.84
C GLU A 37 13.55 59.72 -12.81
N GLY A 38 12.41 60.04 -12.18
CA GLY A 38 11.27 59.12 -12.12
C GLY A 38 11.58 57.78 -11.44
N VAL A 39 12.58 57.74 -10.55
CA VAL A 39 13.08 56.49 -9.94
C VAL A 39 11.98 55.71 -9.23
N GLU A 40 11.06 56.40 -8.55
CA GLU A 40 9.93 55.80 -7.85
C GLU A 40 8.93 55.15 -8.83
N ASP A 41 8.57 55.85 -9.91
CA ASP A 41 7.68 55.32 -10.95
C ASP A 41 8.32 54.13 -11.67
N SER A 42 9.62 54.21 -11.96
CA SER A 42 10.39 53.12 -12.54
C SER A 42 10.40 51.89 -11.64
N LEU A 43 10.70 52.04 -10.35
CA LEU A 43 10.68 50.92 -9.41
C LEU A 43 9.29 50.34 -9.23
N THR A 44 8.24 51.16 -9.29
CA THR A 44 6.85 50.67 -9.25
C THR A 44 6.54 49.77 -10.45
N ARG A 45 6.95 50.16 -11.66
CA ARG A 45 6.79 49.31 -12.86
C ARG A 45 7.64 48.03 -12.78
N ILE A 46 8.83 48.11 -12.21
CA ILE A 46 9.69 46.94 -11.97
C ILE A 46 9.02 45.99 -10.97
N ASP A 47 8.47 46.52 -9.87
CA ASP A 47 7.71 45.75 -8.87
C ASP A 47 6.55 45.00 -9.54
N GLU A 48 5.74 45.69 -10.33
CA GLU A 48 4.60 45.10 -11.04
C GLU A 48 5.03 44.01 -12.02
N SER A 49 6.09 44.27 -12.79
CA SER A 49 6.62 43.31 -13.77
C SER A 49 7.15 42.05 -13.10
N TRP A 50 7.94 42.22 -12.03
CA TRP A 50 8.49 41.12 -11.23
C TRP A 50 7.37 40.28 -10.58
N ARG A 51 6.43 40.94 -9.90
CA ARG A 51 5.29 40.28 -9.25
C ARG A 51 4.44 39.51 -10.26
N SER A 52 4.16 40.10 -11.42
CA SER A 52 3.42 39.44 -12.50
C SER A 52 4.13 38.17 -12.98
N GLN A 53 5.45 38.20 -13.18
CA GLN A 53 6.21 37.00 -13.57
C GLN A 53 6.18 35.91 -12.49
N LEU A 54 6.30 36.28 -11.23
CA LEU A 54 6.23 35.33 -10.12
C LEU A 54 4.85 34.68 -10.00
N LEU A 55 3.78 35.47 -10.09
CA LEU A 55 2.41 35.00 -9.88
C LEU A 55 1.82 34.25 -11.08
N ASN A 56 2.33 34.48 -12.29
CA ASN A 56 1.90 33.76 -13.50
C ASN A 56 2.62 32.41 -13.68
N GLY A 57 3.53 32.03 -12.77
CA GLY A 57 4.17 30.72 -12.77
C GLY A 57 3.23 29.59 -12.31
N GLN A 58 3.60 28.34 -12.60
CA GLN A 58 2.85 27.16 -12.14
C GLN A 58 3.02 26.89 -10.64
N ILE A 59 4.17 27.26 -10.07
CA ILE A 59 4.49 27.05 -8.66
C ILE A 59 3.91 28.22 -7.85
N LYS A 60 3.07 27.90 -6.86
CA LYS A 60 2.53 28.90 -5.93
C LYS A 60 3.65 29.60 -5.17
N VAL A 61 3.47 30.89 -4.92
CA VAL A 61 4.42 31.76 -4.22
C VAL A 61 3.71 32.55 -3.14
N ASN A 62 4.39 32.70 -2.00
CA ASN A 62 3.96 33.54 -0.90
C ASN A 62 4.78 34.81 -1.00
N LEU A 63 4.08 35.92 -1.17
CA LEU A 63 4.66 37.22 -1.48
C LEU A 63 4.10 38.22 -0.47
N PRO A 64 4.83 38.56 0.61
CA PRO A 64 4.34 39.50 1.60
C PRO A 64 4.18 40.90 1.01
N GLU A 65 3.35 41.74 1.62
CA GLU A 65 3.14 43.12 1.14
C GLU A 65 4.43 43.94 1.09
N SER A 66 5.36 43.66 2.02
CA SER A 66 6.69 44.24 2.09
C SER A 66 7.61 43.83 0.94
N ALA A 67 7.23 42.84 0.13
CA ALA A 67 8.05 42.35 -0.98
C ALA A 67 8.10 43.36 -2.12
N LYS A 68 9.29 43.88 -2.40
CA LYS A 68 9.54 45.00 -3.31
C LYS A 68 10.87 44.81 -4.04
N CYS A 69 11.08 45.54 -5.12
CA CYS A 69 12.35 45.68 -5.81
C CYS A 69 13.12 46.89 -5.27
N PHE A 70 14.41 46.71 -5.04
CA PHE A 70 15.29 47.72 -4.48
C PHE A 70 16.45 47.94 -5.44
N LEU A 71 16.83 49.21 -5.64
CA LEU A 71 18.08 49.54 -6.31
C LEU A 71 19.23 49.11 -5.43
N GLN A 72 20.28 48.56 -6.03
CA GLN A 72 21.50 48.24 -5.31
C GLN A 72 22.50 49.41 -5.42
N VAL A 73 22.88 50.02 -4.30
CA VAL A 73 23.70 51.25 -4.23
C VAL A 73 25.08 50.98 -3.64
N ILE A 74 26.17 51.31 -4.34
CA ILE A 74 27.57 51.02 -3.90
C ILE A 74 28.18 52.20 -3.10
N GLN A 75 27.78 53.44 -3.36
CA GLN A 75 28.26 54.64 -2.65
C GLN A 75 27.15 55.68 -2.60
N GLU A 76 26.68 56.07 -1.40
CA GLU A 76 25.59 57.02 -1.07
C GLU A 76 24.36 57.05 -1.99
N ARG A 77 24.51 57.28 -3.30
CA ARG A 77 23.47 57.36 -4.33
C ARG A 77 23.83 56.79 -5.73
N ASP A 78 24.99 56.14 -5.89
CA ASP A 78 25.41 55.47 -7.14
C ASP A 78 24.80 54.06 -7.25
N VAL A 79 23.95 53.90 -8.27
CA VAL A 79 23.14 52.71 -8.55
C VAL A 79 23.89 51.78 -9.50
N THR A 80 23.92 50.49 -9.15
CA THR A 80 24.42 49.44 -10.05
C THR A 80 23.46 49.16 -11.20
N ASN A 81 23.87 48.39 -12.19
CA ASN A 81 22.99 47.87 -13.24
C ASN A 81 22.06 46.74 -12.76
N GLN A 82 21.80 46.60 -11.45
CA GLN A 82 20.97 45.53 -10.89
C GLN A 82 19.96 46.05 -9.85
N VAL A 83 18.78 45.43 -9.85
CA VAL A 83 17.82 45.46 -8.76
C VAL A 83 17.81 44.13 -8.01
N ILE A 84 17.44 44.17 -6.74
CA ILE A 84 17.10 42.97 -5.95
C ILE A 84 15.62 43.04 -5.57
N CYS A 85 14.88 41.97 -5.82
CA CYS A 85 13.43 41.88 -5.60
C CYS A 85 13.11 40.75 -4.63
N GLY A 86 12.31 41.04 -3.61
CA GLY A 86 11.97 40.09 -2.56
C GLY A 86 11.53 40.79 -1.28
N PRO A 87 11.40 40.06 -0.16
CA PRO A 87 11.54 38.60 -0.05
C PRO A 87 10.30 37.86 -0.56
N PHE A 88 10.43 36.60 -0.98
CA PHE A 88 9.30 35.72 -1.29
C PHE A 88 9.67 34.26 -1.03
N ARG A 89 8.69 33.36 -1.03
CA ARG A 89 8.95 31.90 -0.93
C ARG A 89 8.07 31.12 -1.89
N ARG A 90 8.68 30.18 -2.63
CA ARG A 90 7.98 29.23 -3.51
C ARG A 90 7.50 28.02 -2.72
N MET A 91 6.39 27.42 -3.15
CA MET A 91 5.96 26.10 -2.68
C MET A 91 7.06 25.07 -2.92
N GLY A 92 7.29 24.18 -1.95
CA GLY A 92 8.39 23.20 -1.95
C GLY A 92 9.77 23.76 -1.56
N SER A 93 9.94 25.09 -1.48
CA SER A 93 11.23 25.68 -1.07
C SER A 93 11.41 25.62 0.45
N SER A 94 12.60 25.26 0.91
CA SER A 94 13.00 25.32 2.32
C SER A 94 13.33 26.74 2.79
N GLU A 95 13.65 27.66 1.87
CA GLU A 95 14.19 28.97 2.20
C GLU A 95 13.43 30.13 1.54
N THR A 96 13.56 31.31 2.16
CA THR A 96 13.14 32.58 1.58
C THR A 96 14.12 33.00 0.49
N THR A 97 13.59 33.45 -0.64
CA THR A 97 14.36 33.74 -1.85
C THR A 97 14.30 35.21 -2.19
N TRP A 98 15.36 35.68 -2.86
CA TRP A 98 15.45 36.97 -3.51
C TRP A 98 15.83 36.76 -4.98
N GLN A 99 15.37 37.65 -5.84
CA GLN A 99 15.68 37.64 -7.27
C GLN A 99 16.42 38.89 -7.67
N GLN A 100 17.41 38.73 -8.54
CA GLN A 100 18.08 39.84 -9.20
C GLN A 100 17.44 40.09 -10.56
N GLY A 101 17.35 41.36 -10.93
CA GLY A 101 16.99 41.81 -12.27
C GLY A 101 18.03 42.78 -12.79
N GLU A 102 18.41 42.66 -14.06
CA GLU A 102 19.29 43.64 -14.70
C GLU A 102 18.47 44.88 -15.09
N ILE A 103 19.00 46.06 -14.81
CA ILE A 103 18.44 47.35 -15.19
C ILE A 103 19.39 48.09 -16.13
N THR A 104 18.81 48.93 -16.97
CA THR A 104 19.52 49.81 -17.90
C THR A 104 19.05 51.26 -17.69
N PHE A 105 19.87 52.20 -18.16
CA PHE A 105 19.61 53.63 -18.02
C PHE A 105 19.39 54.23 -19.40
N TYR A 106 18.17 54.66 -19.70
CA TYR A 106 17.84 55.36 -20.95
C TYR A 106 18.04 56.86 -20.78
N GLY A 107 18.56 57.55 -21.81
CA GLY A 107 18.66 59.01 -21.79
C GLY A 107 17.28 59.65 -21.59
N GLY A 108 17.20 60.58 -20.64
CA GLY A 108 15.98 61.34 -20.33
C GLY A 108 15.80 62.56 -21.23
N ASP A 109 14.89 63.45 -20.84
CA ASP A 109 14.55 64.66 -21.61
C ASP A 109 15.73 65.66 -21.75
N ALA A 110 16.76 65.53 -20.90
CA ALA A 110 18.03 66.26 -21.01
C ALA A 110 19.22 65.29 -21.10
N SER A 111 20.31 65.74 -21.72
CA SER A 111 21.48 64.91 -22.04
C SER A 111 22.27 64.40 -20.82
N ASP A 112 22.02 64.95 -19.63
CA ASP A 112 22.63 64.55 -18.35
C ASP A 112 21.67 63.76 -17.43
N LYS A 113 20.45 63.48 -17.91
CA LYS A 113 19.39 62.80 -17.16
C LYS A 113 19.14 61.42 -17.73
N GLY A 114 18.72 60.49 -16.88
CA GLY A 114 18.39 59.12 -17.27
C GLY A 114 17.18 58.54 -16.55
N ILE A 115 16.53 57.57 -17.17
CA ILE A 115 15.41 56.81 -16.60
C ILE A 115 15.85 55.37 -16.38
N VAL A 116 15.59 54.85 -15.18
CA VAL A 116 15.84 53.45 -14.85
C VAL A 116 14.76 52.58 -15.47
N ALA A 117 15.15 51.50 -16.14
CA ALA A 117 14.22 50.51 -16.68
C ALA A 117 14.83 49.11 -16.65
N MET A 118 14.00 48.07 -16.75
CA MET A 118 14.50 46.70 -16.87
C MET A 118 15.24 46.49 -18.18
N ALA A 119 16.38 45.81 -18.13
CA ALA A 119 16.96 45.19 -19.31
C ALA A 119 16.05 44.04 -19.78
N LEU A 120 15.83 43.96 -21.10
CA LEU A 120 14.95 42.98 -21.71
C LEU A 120 15.77 41.87 -22.40
N ASP A 121 15.27 40.63 -22.34
CA ASP A 121 15.81 39.50 -23.10
C ASP A 121 15.58 39.68 -24.62
N ARG A 122 16.06 38.72 -25.42
CA ARG A 122 15.87 38.74 -26.90
C ARG A 122 14.40 38.68 -27.33
N GLN A 123 13.50 38.33 -26.41
CA GLN A 123 12.06 38.24 -26.60
C GLN A 123 11.34 39.48 -26.04
N GLY A 124 12.08 40.50 -25.59
CA GLY A 124 11.51 41.74 -25.07
C GLY A 124 10.92 41.61 -23.66
N ARG A 125 11.35 40.61 -22.88
CA ARG A 125 10.83 40.37 -21.51
C ARG A 125 11.90 40.66 -20.45
N PRO A 126 11.53 41.27 -19.32
CA PRO A 126 12.45 41.41 -18.20
C PRO A 126 12.86 40.02 -17.70
N LYS A 127 14.11 39.86 -17.32
CA LYS A 127 14.62 38.60 -16.76
C LYS A 127 14.97 38.79 -15.29
N PHE A 128 14.37 37.94 -14.46
CA PHE A 128 14.72 37.80 -13.06
C PHE A 128 15.36 36.42 -12.84
N SER A 129 16.37 36.37 -11.99
CA SER A 129 17.03 35.13 -11.60
C SER A 129 17.24 35.11 -10.09
N ASP A 130 17.06 33.94 -9.47
CA ASP A 130 17.29 33.77 -8.05
C ASP A 130 18.76 34.10 -7.73
N GLY A 131 19.00 34.93 -6.71
CA GLY A 131 20.35 35.37 -6.37
C GLY A 131 20.37 36.30 -5.14
N PRO A 132 21.47 36.30 -4.36
CA PRO A 132 21.60 37.14 -3.16
C PRO A 132 21.73 38.62 -3.54
N ALA A 133 21.55 39.54 -2.59
CA ALA A 133 21.94 40.94 -2.82
C ALA A 133 23.46 41.04 -3.09
N ASN A 134 23.89 42.01 -3.91
CA ASN A 134 25.33 42.24 -4.13
C ASN A 134 25.98 42.62 -2.80
N PRO A 135 27.05 41.92 -2.36
CA PRO A 135 27.68 42.16 -1.07
C PRO A 135 28.33 43.55 -0.95
N ASN A 136 28.61 44.21 -2.06
CA ASN A 136 29.21 45.54 -2.10
C ASN A 136 28.17 46.67 -2.27
N ALA A 137 26.88 46.34 -2.27
CA ALA A 137 25.81 47.31 -2.48
C ALA A 137 24.73 47.20 -1.42
N ARG A 138 24.10 48.34 -1.10
CA ARG A 138 22.98 48.42 -0.18
C ARG A 138 21.66 48.51 -0.94
N PRO A 139 20.70 47.59 -0.73
CA PRO A 139 19.36 47.71 -1.28
C PRO A 139 18.67 48.96 -0.72
N SER A 140 18.19 49.82 -1.61
CA SER A 140 17.62 51.12 -1.26
C SER A 140 16.45 51.48 -2.18
N ARG A 141 15.48 52.24 -1.66
CA ARG A 141 14.33 52.78 -2.40
C ARG A 141 14.13 54.27 -2.08
N PRO A 142 13.60 55.07 -3.04
CA PRO A 142 13.35 56.50 -2.85
C PRO A 142 12.22 56.78 -1.85
N ASP A 143 11.27 55.85 -1.71
CA ASP A 143 10.14 55.91 -0.76
C ASP A 143 10.56 55.64 0.70
N GLY A 144 11.85 55.34 0.95
CA GLY A 144 12.39 55.05 2.28
C GLY A 144 12.12 53.63 2.79
N ALA A 145 11.45 52.78 2.00
CA ALA A 145 11.26 51.37 2.35
C ALA A 145 12.61 50.66 2.46
N LYS A 146 12.76 49.86 3.53
CA LYS A 146 14.00 49.13 3.82
C LYS A 146 13.85 47.67 3.39
N ALA A 147 14.85 47.15 2.71
CA ALA A 147 14.95 45.71 2.47
C ALA A 147 15.36 45.00 3.76
N ASP A 148 14.52 44.10 4.25
CA ASP A 148 14.90 43.15 5.29
C ASP A 148 15.40 41.86 4.65
N LEU A 149 16.69 41.81 4.32
CA LEU A 149 17.32 40.64 3.70
C LEU A 149 17.31 39.39 4.61
N ALA A 150 17.03 39.56 5.91
CA ALA A 150 16.91 38.48 6.87
C ALA A 150 15.45 38.04 7.12
N ALA A 151 14.49 38.68 6.44
CA ALA A 151 13.08 38.33 6.55
C ALA A 151 12.86 36.85 6.21
N LYS A 152 12.02 36.19 7.03
CA LYS A 152 11.57 34.83 6.78
C LYS A 152 10.14 34.89 6.27
N VAL A 153 9.94 34.40 5.06
CA VAL A 153 8.63 34.24 4.43
C VAL A 153 8.21 32.79 4.60
N ASP A 154 6.99 32.61 5.09
CA ASP A 154 6.40 31.28 5.22
C ASP A 154 6.13 30.67 3.85
N GLU A 155 6.22 29.35 3.75
CA GLU A 155 5.86 28.65 2.53
C GLU A 155 4.36 28.87 2.22
N PRO A 156 3.97 29.03 0.94
CA PRO A 156 2.57 29.02 0.54
C PRO A 156 1.76 27.91 1.19
N GLU A 157 0.48 28.18 1.49
CA GLU A 157 -0.44 27.13 1.90
C GLU A 157 -0.72 26.16 0.73
N ALA A 158 -0.49 24.88 1.01
CA ALA A 158 -0.87 23.80 0.11
C ALA A 158 -2.38 23.52 0.26
N PRO A 159 -3.08 23.15 -0.83
CA PRO A 159 -4.46 22.70 -0.74
C PRO A 159 -4.56 21.49 0.20
N HIS A 160 -5.58 21.48 1.05
CA HIS A 160 -5.87 20.33 1.91
C HIS A 160 -6.57 19.23 1.11
N ALA A 161 -6.12 17.99 1.28
CA ALA A 161 -6.82 16.81 0.81
C ALA A 161 -8.15 16.63 1.56
N GLN A 162 -9.12 16.01 0.91
CA GLN A 162 -10.36 15.59 1.57
C GLN A 162 -10.16 14.25 2.27
N PRO A 163 -10.83 14.00 3.42
CA PRO A 163 -10.83 12.68 4.03
C PRO A 163 -11.30 11.58 3.05
N GLY A 164 -10.55 10.48 2.97
CA GLY A 164 -10.78 9.37 2.05
C GLY A 164 -10.24 9.60 0.63
N GLN A 165 -9.61 10.75 0.35
CA GLN A 165 -9.04 11.02 -0.96
C GLN A 165 -7.71 10.25 -1.13
N ASN A 166 -7.61 9.48 -2.23
CA ASN A 166 -6.33 8.96 -2.71
C ASN A 166 -5.50 10.11 -3.30
N VAL A 167 -4.25 10.26 -2.85
CA VAL A 167 -3.38 11.36 -3.26
C VAL A 167 -2.25 10.82 -4.13
N THR A 168 -2.10 11.39 -5.33
CA THR A 168 -0.98 11.12 -6.23
C THR A 168 0.12 12.12 -5.93
N ALA A 169 0.89 11.88 -4.87
CA ALA A 169 2.03 12.72 -4.49
C ALA A 169 3.17 11.83 -3.96
N SER A 170 4.43 12.26 -4.15
CA SER A 170 5.55 11.54 -3.56
C SER A 170 5.45 11.56 -2.03
N ALA A 171 5.67 10.39 -1.42
CA ALA A 171 5.74 10.17 0.02
C ALA A 171 7.17 9.85 0.49
N ASP A 172 8.18 10.32 -0.26
CA ASP A 172 9.58 10.13 0.10
C ASP A 172 9.88 10.71 1.50
N GLY A 173 10.60 9.94 2.31
CA GLY A 173 11.01 10.34 3.66
C GLY A 173 9.99 10.06 4.77
N VAL A 174 8.80 9.55 4.45
CA VAL A 174 7.86 9.07 5.47
C VAL A 174 8.40 7.79 6.11
N PRO A 175 8.57 7.72 7.45
CA PRO A 175 8.99 6.49 8.12
C PRO A 175 7.97 5.37 7.91
N LEU A 176 8.44 4.21 7.45
CA LEU A 176 7.59 3.05 7.19
C LEU A 176 7.89 1.93 8.19
N GLN A 177 6.84 1.26 8.64
CA GLN A 177 6.87 -0.02 9.33
C GLN A 177 6.63 -1.13 8.33
N GLU A 178 7.37 -2.23 8.46
CA GLU A 178 7.16 -3.39 7.60
C GLU A 178 5.99 -4.24 8.12
N ALA A 179 5.10 -4.64 7.21
CA ALA A 179 4.03 -5.59 7.47
C ALA A 179 4.08 -6.71 6.44
N THR A 180 4.02 -7.96 6.87
CA THR A 180 3.93 -9.12 5.97
C THR A 180 2.48 -9.60 5.90
N VAL A 181 1.89 -9.48 4.71
CA VAL A 181 0.59 -10.06 4.39
C VAL A 181 0.83 -11.43 3.77
N VAL A 182 0.19 -12.46 4.32
CA VAL A 182 0.19 -13.78 3.70
C VAL A 182 -1.13 -13.98 2.97
N LEU A 183 -1.02 -14.21 1.66
CA LEU A 183 -2.12 -14.47 0.75
C LEU A 183 -2.07 -15.94 0.30
N PRO A 184 -3.16 -16.50 -0.23
CA PRO A 184 -3.13 -17.86 -0.80
C PRO A 184 -2.11 -18.04 -1.92
N THR A 185 -1.79 -16.97 -2.64
CA THR A 185 -0.83 -16.96 -3.75
C THR A 185 0.61 -16.69 -3.32
N GLY A 186 0.87 -16.34 -2.07
CA GLY A 186 2.22 -16.05 -1.57
C GLY A 186 2.27 -15.02 -0.44
N ARG A 187 3.45 -14.46 -0.20
CA ARG A 187 3.67 -13.43 0.82
C ARG A 187 3.96 -12.09 0.17
N LEU A 188 3.38 -11.03 0.72
CA LEU A 188 3.58 -9.65 0.31
C LEU A 188 4.14 -8.85 1.48
N THR A 189 5.24 -8.16 1.28
CA THR A 189 5.77 -7.20 2.28
C THR A 189 5.34 -5.80 1.91
N LEU A 190 4.82 -5.08 2.89
CA LEU A 190 4.31 -3.73 2.77
C LEU A 190 5.11 -2.78 3.65
N GLY A 191 5.28 -1.55 3.20
CA GLY A 191 5.66 -0.45 4.07
C GLY A 191 4.44 0.37 4.46
N LEU A 192 4.18 0.51 5.75
CA LEU A 192 3.04 1.28 6.29
C LEU A 192 3.56 2.49 7.06
N GLY A 193 3.06 3.68 6.75
CA GLY A 193 3.46 4.90 7.45
C GLY A 193 2.31 5.86 7.66
N VAL A 194 2.49 6.79 8.59
CA VAL A 194 1.59 7.91 8.81
C VAL A 194 2.38 9.21 8.85
N THR A 195 1.84 10.28 8.28
CA THR A 195 2.43 11.61 8.39
C THR A 195 1.37 12.70 8.44
N GLY A 196 1.59 13.69 9.31
CA GLY A 196 0.83 14.95 9.33
C GLY A 196 1.48 16.03 8.47
N GLU A 197 2.58 15.71 7.77
CA GLU A 197 3.29 16.66 6.92
C GLU A 197 2.69 16.74 5.51
N ARG A 198 3.06 17.80 4.79
CA ARG A 198 2.67 17.99 3.38
C ARG A 198 3.45 17.03 2.49
N LEU A 199 2.76 16.42 1.53
CA LEU A 199 3.34 15.50 0.55
C LEU A 199 3.47 16.15 -0.83
N GLY A 200 4.31 15.59 -1.70
CA GLY A 200 4.53 16.10 -3.06
C GLY A 200 5.59 17.21 -3.16
N GLY A 201 5.92 17.54 -4.41
CA GLY A 201 6.87 18.57 -4.79
C GLY A 201 6.25 19.96 -4.90
N ALA A 202 6.95 20.88 -5.57
CA ALA A 202 6.54 22.28 -5.67
C ALA A 202 5.23 22.50 -6.45
N GLU A 203 4.90 21.62 -7.40
CA GLU A 203 3.76 21.76 -8.31
C GLU A 203 2.52 21.00 -7.83
N ASP A 204 2.72 19.92 -7.09
CA ASP A 204 1.70 18.95 -6.66
C ASP A 204 1.64 18.83 -5.13
N ARG A 205 2.10 19.85 -4.39
CA ARG A 205 2.11 19.80 -2.92
C ARG A 205 0.69 19.74 -2.36
N VAL A 206 0.45 18.80 -1.44
CA VAL A 206 -0.85 18.62 -0.78
C VAL A 206 -0.66 18.55 0.74
N ALA A 207 -1.50 19.27 1.48
CA ALA A 207 -1.60 19.17 2.93
C ALA A 207 -2.61 18.09 3.33
N PRO A 208 -2.44 17.42 4.48
CA PRO A 208 -3.44 16.47 4.98
C PRO A 208 -4.76 17.20 5.25
N PRO A 209 -5.88 16.49 5.48
CA PRO A 209 -7.10 17.10 6.00
C PRO A 209 -6.80 17.93 7.26
N VAL A 210 -7.62 18.95 7.55
CA VAL A 210 -7.49 19.73 8.79
C VAL A 210 -7.60 18.78 9.99
N ASP A 211 -6.63 18.86 10.90
CA ASP A 211 -6.45 17.96 12.05
C ASP A 211 -6.27 16.46 11.70
N GLY A 212 -6.09 16.15 10.42
CA GLY A 212 -5.94 14.81 9.88
C GLY A 212 -4.49 14.45 9.55
N SER A 213 -4.32 13.38 8.79
CA SER A 213 -3.01 12.86 8.38
C SER A 213 -3.11 12.12 7.05
N PHE A 214 -1.97 11.73 6.51
CA PHE A 214 -1.86 10.77 5.41
C PHE A 214 -1.43 9.41 5.93
N VAL A 215 -2.06 8.36 5.43
CA VAL A 215 -1.56 6.98 5.53
C VAL A 215 -0.85 6.64 4.23
N VAL A 216 0.39 6.20 4.33
CA VAL A 216 1.25 5.81 3.21
C VAL A 216 1.38 4.29 3.22
N ILE A 217 1.12 3.67 2.07
CA ILE A 217 1.21 2.22 1.88
C ILE A 217 2.10 1.98 0.65
N THR A 218 3.20 1.25 0.84
CA THR A 218 4.15 0.91 -0.23
C THR A 218 4.27 -0.60 -0.38
N GLY A 219 4.85 -1.04 -1.50
CA GLY A 219 5.06 -2.47 -1.76
C GLY A 219 3.79 -3.20 -2.20
N VAL A 220 2.70 -2.48 -2.48
CA VAL A 220 1.45 -3.06 -2.98
C VAL A 220 1.59 -3.37 -4.47
N ASN A 221 2.31 -4.44 -4.82
CA ASN A 221 2.30 -4.96 -6.18
C ASN A 221 1.18 -6.01 -6.32
N ILE A 222 -0.05 -5.53 -6.22
CA ILE A 222 -1.23 -6.36 -6.47
C ILE A 222 -1.50 -6.29 -7.98
N SER A 223 -1.20 -7.35 -8.72
CA SER A 223 -1.58 -7.43 -10.13
C SER A 223 -3.11 -7.28 -10.28
N ASP A 224 -3.56 -6.51 -11.29
CA ASP A 224 -4.97 -6.19 -11.60
C ASP A 224 -5.94 -7.39 -11.64
N SER A 225 -5.42 -8.62 -11.71
CA SER A 225 -6.20 -9.86 -11.74
C SER A 225 -6.52 -10.47 -10.37
N SER A 226 -6.09 -9.87 -9.25
CA SER A 226 -6.34 -10.46 -7.93
C SER A 226 -7.64 -9.95 -7.30
N SER A 227 -8.34 -10.81 -6.57
CA SER A 227 -9.48 -10.44 -5.72
C SER A 227 -9.09 -9.63 -4.47
N ALA A 228 -7.82 -9.23 -4.34
CA ALA A 228 -7.33 -8.49 -3.19
C ALA A 228 -7.74 -7.01 -3.24
N LYS A 229 -8.25 -6.49 -2.11
CA LYS A 229 -8.58 -5.08 -1.93
C LYS A 229 -7.87 -4.52 -0.70
N VAL A 230 -7.43 -3.27 -0.79
CA VAL A 230 -6.78 -2.57 0.32
C VAL A 230 -7.72 -1.51 0.86
N LYS A 231 -7.78 -1.40 2.19
CA LYS A 231 -8.55 -0.36 2.88
C LYS A 231 -7.80 0.13 4.12
N VAL A 232 -8.08 1.36 4.54
CA VAL A 232 -7.61 1.92 5.79
C VAL A 232 -8.79 2.10 6.73
N SER A 233 -8.64 1.72 7.99
CA SER A 233 -9.62 1.98 9.03
C SER A 233 -9.03 2.85 10.12
N THR A 234 -9.77 3.88 10.52
CA THR A 234 -9.41 4.81 11.60
C THR A 234 -10.68 5.52 12.08
N GLY A 235 -10.77 5.86 13.37
CA GLY A 235 -11.93 6.57 13.92
C GLY A 235 -13.27 5.83 13.72
N GLY A 236 -13.23 4.50 13.56
CA GLY A 236 -14.41 3.66 13.31
C GLY A 236 -14.94 3.66 11.87
N SER A 237 -14.29 4.37 10.94
CA SER A 237 -14.63 4.36 9.51
C SER A 237 -13.64 3.51 8.70
N GLU A 238 -14.05 3.07 7.51
CA GLU A 238 -13.19 2.37 6.55
C GLU A 238 -13.16 3.12 5.22
N TYR A 239 -11.97 3.26 4.65
CA TYR A 239 -11.71 4.00 3.42
C TYR A 239 -11.00 3.07 2.42
N PRO A 240 -11.53 2.90 1.20
CA PRO A 240 -10.84 2.11 0.18
C PRO A 240 -9.55 2.82 -0.25
N VAL A 241 -8.51 2.04 -0.49
CA VAL A 241 -7.25 2.51 -1.06
C VAL A 241 -7.13 1.96 -2.46
N GLU A 242 -6.77 2.83 -3.41
CA GLU A 242 -6.46 2.41 -4.78
C GLU A 242 -4.94 2.13 -4.88
N PRO A 243 -4.53 0.86 -5.04
CA PRO A 243 -3.12 0.51 -5.23
C PRO A 243 -2.56 1.18 -6.48
N THR A 244 -1.43 1.86 -6.36
CA THR A 244 -0.67 2.38 -7.50
C THR A 244 0.66 1.65 -7.62
N SER A 245 1.29 1.71 -8.79
CA SER A 245 2.65 1.20 -8.96
C SER A 245 3.63 2.09 -8.18
N GLY A 246 3.91 1.70 -6.93
CA GLY A 246 4.77 2.45 -6.02
C GLY A 246 4.12 2.61 -4.64
N SER A 247 3.84 3.86 -4.28
CA SER A 247 3.25 4.25 -3.00
C SER A 247 1.81 4.73 -3.21
N SER A 248 0.87 4.11 -2.50
CA SER A 248 -0.49 4.61 -2.34
C SER A 248 -0.57 5.50 -1.10
N VAL A 249 -1.19 6.66 -1.24
CA VAL A 249 -1.36 7.62 -0.15
C VAL A 249 -2.84 7.91 0.02
N LEU A 250 -3.34 7.79 1.25
CA LEU A 250 -4.73 8.07 1.59
C LEU A 250 -4.81 9.15 2.65
N ALA A 251 -5.59 10.19 2.38
CA ALA A 251 -5.93 11.22 3.36
C ALA A 251 -6.95 10.69 4.38
N ILE A 252 -6.68 10.84 5.67
CA ILE A 252 -7.56 10.42 6.76
C ILE A 252 -7.92 11.59 7.68
N PRO A 253 -9.11 11.61 8.30
CA PRO A 253 -9.57 12.74 9.13
C PRO A 253 -9.03 12.71 10.57
N THR A 254 -8.14 11.78 10.89
CA THR A 254 -7.57 11.57 12.23
C THR A 254 -6.06 11.72 12.20
N ASP A 255 -5.41 11.74 13.37
CA ASP A 255 -3.95 11.75 13.49
C ASP A 255 -3.28 10.42 13.10
N GLY A 256 -4.09 9.42 12.75
CA GLY A 256 -3.67 8.10 12.31
C GLY A 256 -2.95 7.22 13.34
N LYS A 257 -2.96 7.58 14.64
CA LYS A 257 -2.37 6.73 15.70
C LYS A 257 -3.11 5.40 15.86
N ASP A 258 -4.40 5.38 15.59
CA ASP A 258 -5.26 4.20 15.59
C ASP A 258 -5.47 3.63 14.18
N ALA A 259 -4.78 4.18 13.17
CA ALA A 259 -4.97 3.73 11.80
C ALA A 259 -4.43 2.32 11.62
N ARG A 260 -5.22 1.53 10.90
CA ARG A 260 -4.87 0.17 10.49
C ARG A 260 -5.18 -0.02 9.01
N VAL A 261 -4.34 -0.80 8.34
CA VAL A 261 -4.47 -1.16 6.93
C VAL A 261 -5.01 -2.58 6.85
N GLY A 262 -6.13 -2.74 6.16
CA GLY A 262 -6.79 -4.01 5.90
C GLY A 262 -6.52 -4.50 4.49
N PHE A 263 -6.03 -5.73 4.37
CA PHE A 263 -5.94 -6.47 3.12
C PHE A 263 -7.05 -7.50 3.06
N ASP A 264 -8.06 -7.22 2.24
CA ASP A 264 -9.18 -8.13 2.00
C ASP A 264 -8.86 -9.06 0.83
N TYR A 265 -9.08 -10.35 1.01
CA TYR A 265 -9.02 -11.34 -0.06
C TYR A 265 -10.19 -12.31 0.11
N GLU A 266 -11.09 -12.37 -0.86
CA GLU A 266 -12.26 -13.27 -0.85
C GLU A 266 -13.05 -13.22 0.48
N GLY A 267 -13.24 -12.01 1.04
CA GLY A 267 -14.05 -11.76 2.23
C GLY A 267 -13.35 -11.94 3.58
N LEU A 268 -12.07 -12.32 3.61
CA LEU A 268 -11.25 -12.23 4.82
C LEU A 268 -10.35 -10.99 4.74
N THR A 269 -10.52 -10.08 5.70
CA THR A 269 -9.62 -8.93 5.86
C THR A 269 -8.55 -9.21 6.92
N GLN A 270 -7.28 -9.14 6.54
CA GLN A 270 -6.14 -9.12 7.47
C GLN A 270 -5.78 -7.68 7.81
N TRP A 271 -5.83 -7.32 9.09
CA TRP A 271 -5.56 -5.95 9.56
C TRP A 271 -4.13 -5.81 10.09
N PHE A 272 -3.51 -4.66 9.82
CA PHE A 272 -2.17 -4.33 10.27
C PHE A 272 -2.15 -2.91 10.83
N SER A 273 -1.59 -2.75 12.02
CA SER A 273 -1.35 -1.45 12.65
C SER A 273 -0.41 -0.62 11.79
N VAL A 274 -0.80 0.60 11.42
CA VAL A 274 0.12 1.51 10.71
C VAL A 274 1.28 1.92 11.59
N ALA A 275 1.04 2.10 12.90
CA ALA A 275 2.04 2.58 13.84
C ALA A 275 3.15 1.57 14.14
N THR A 276 2.86 0.27 14.07
CA THR A 276 3.79 -0.79 14.49
C THR A 276 4.10 -1.81 13.40
N GLY A 277 3.35 -1.82 12.30
CA GLY A 277 3.39 -2.91 11.30
C GLY A 277 2.83 -4.24 11.82
N ALA A 278 2.50 -4.33 13.11
CA ALA A 278 2.00 -5.55 13.72
C ALA A 278 0.60 -5.86 13.19
N ARG A 279 0.36 -7.14 12.91
CA ARG A 279 -0.98 -7.62 12.58
C ARG A 279 -1.91 -7.43 13.78
N GLU A 280 -3.13 -7.00 13.48
CA GLU A 280 -4.21 -6.83 14.44
C GLU A 280 -5.37 -7.78 14.09
N GLY A 281 -6.08 -8.27 15.12
CA GLY A 281 -7.23 -9.15 14.93
C GLY A 281 -6.87 -10.59 14.55
N THR A 282 -7.85 -11.27 13.97
CA THR A 282 -7.83 -12.71 13.75
C THR A 282 -7.08 -13.07 12.47
N ALA A 283 -6.13 -14.00 12.58
CA ALA A 283 -5.33 -14.46 11.48
C ALA A 283 -6.06 -15.53 10.68
N ALA A 284 -5.75 -15.66 9.39
CA ALA A 284 -5.79 -16.95 8.73
C ALA A 284 -4.74 -17.85 9.41
N ALA A 285 -5.11 -18.47 10.53
CA ALA A 285 -4.19 -18.97 11.53
C ALA A 285 -3.19 -20.01 10.99
N GLY A 286 -3.53 -20.73 9.92
CA GLY A 286 -2.63 -21.66 9.24
C GLY A 286 -1.40 -21.05 8.58
N TYR A 287 -1.45 -19.79 8.15
CA TYR A 287 -0.30 -19.17 7.49
C TYR A 287 0.82 -18.73 8.44
N TYR A 288 0.54 -18.77 9.74
CA TYR A 288 1.39 -18.15 10.77
C TYR A 288 1.63 -19.06 11.97
N ASP A 289 1.26 -20.33 11.90
CA ASP A 289 1.46 -21.27 13.02
C ASP A 289 2.89 -21.82 13.10
N GLY A 290 3.73 -21.52 12.10
CA GLY A 290 5.15 -21.87 12.08
C GLY A 290 5.38 -23.37 11.92
N LEU A 291 4.42 -24.08 11.33
CA LEU A 291 4.52 -25.50 10.99
C LEU A 291 4.71 -25.67 9.48
N GLU A 292 5.35 -26.77 9.07
CA GLU A 292 5.40 -27.16 7.67
C GLU A 292 3.98 -27.42 7.13
N ASP A 293 3.78 -27.10 5.85
CA ASP A 293 2.47 -27.22 5.20
C ASP A 293 2.13 -28.67 4.81
N GLN A 294 3.09 -29.59 4.86
CA GLN A 294 2.88 -30.98 4.45
C GLN A 294 3.62 -31.94 5.37
N ALA A 295 2.98 -33.06 5.67
CA ALA A 295 3.58 -34.18 6.38
C ALA A 295 3.00 -35.49 5.84
N SER A 296 3.67 -36.60 6.10
CA SER A 296 3.17 -37.93 5.72
C SER A 296 3.42 -38.93 6.83
N GLY A 297 2.65 -40.01 6.80
CA GLY A 297 2.82 -41.15 7.69
C GLY A 297 2.26 -42.42 7.08
N ASP A 298 2.62 -43.54 7.68
CA ASP A 298 2.18 -44.86 7.27
C ASP A 298 1.33 -45.50 8.37
N CYS A 299 0.35 -46.29 7.94
CA CYS A 299 -0.42 -47.15 8.81
C CYS A 299 0.44 -48.33 9.31
N PRO A 300 0.11 -48.92 10.47
CA PRO A 300 0.64 -50.22 10.84
C PRO A 300 0.43 -51.24 9.71
N THR A 301 1.51 -51.87 9.27
CA THR A 301 1.42 -52.91 8.24
C THR A 301 0.77 -54.15 8.82
N VAL A 302 -0.25 -54.66 8.13
CA VAL A 302 -0.76 -56.01 8.37
C VAL A 302 -0.09 -56.93 7.38
N GLU A 303 0.62 -57.95 7.87
CA GLU A 303 1.23 -58.99 7.03
C GLU A 303 0.56 -60.34 7.31
N GLY A 304 0.06 -60.97 6.25
CA GLY A 304 -0.46 -62.32 6.28
C GLY A 304 0.65 -63.33 6.57
N LYS A 305 0.36 -64.32 7.41
CA LYS A 305 1.26 -65.46 7.66
C LYS A 305 0.81 -66.61 6.78
N LYS A 306 1.68 -67.51 6.29
CA LYS A 306 1.24 -68.65 5.46
C LYS A 306 0.46 -69.71 6.25
N LYS A 307 -0.76 -69.38 6.65
CA LYS A 307 -1.70 -70.25 7.35
C LYS A 307 -2.95 -70.44 6.50
N ARG A 308 -3.62 -71.57 6.70
CA ARG A 308 -4.91 -71.90 6.13
C ARG A 308 -5.90 -70.75 6.35
N GLY A 309 -6.61 -70.37 5.29
CA GLY A 309 -7.57 -69.29 5.28
C GLY A 309 -7.09 -68.05 4.50
N PHE A 310 -7.80 -66.94 4.69
CA PHE A 310 -7.44 -65.66 4.08
C PHE A 310 -6.18 -65.09 4.70
N GLN A 311 -5.22 -64.76 3.84
CA GLN A 311 -4.04 -63.98 4.16
C GLN A 311 -4.15 -62.64 3.47
N ARG A 312 -3.91 -61.60 4.25
CA ARG A 312 -4.16 -60.22 3.85
C ARG A 312 -2.94 -59.40 4.21
N ASP A 313 -2.37 -58.79 3.19
CA ASP A 313 -1.35 -57.77 3.34
C ASP A 313 -2.02 -56.43 3.14
N PHE A 314 -1.87 -55.53 4.12
CA PHE A 314 -2.42 -54.19 4.05
C PHE A 314 -1.39 -53.17 4.48
N ARG A 315 -1.20 -52.17 3.62
CA ARG A 315 -0.43 -50.97 3.88
C ARG A 315 -1.29 -49.78 3.50
N CYS A 316 -1.21 -48.72 4.28
CA CYS A 316 -1.70 -47.44 3.82
C CYS A 316 -0.71 -46.34 4.17
N GLN A 317 -0.73 -45.31 3.35
CA GLN A 317 0.03 -44.09 3.52
C GLN A 317 -0.96 -42.94 3.49
N ALA A 318 -0.80 -41.98 4.38
CA ALA A 318 -1.50 -40.71 4.33
C ALA A 318 -0.51 -39.58 4.09
N VAL A 319 -0.78 -38.77 3.07
CA VAL A 319 -0.11 -37.49 2.86
C VAL A 319 -1.08 -36.41 3.26
N VAL A 320 -0.70 -35.56 4.21
CA VAL A 320 -1.57 -34.51 4.73
C VAL A 320 -0.97 -33.16 4.45
N SER A 321 -1.77 -32.30 3.81
CA SER A 321 -1.43 -30.91 3.53
C SER A 321 -2.31 -29.97 4.35
N LYS A 322 -1.71 -28.91 4.86
CA LYS A 322 -2.34 -27.81 5.60
C LYS A 322 -2.50 -26.59 4.71
N THR A 323 -3.64 -25.94 4.81
CA THR A 323 -3.84 -24.62 4.20
C THR A 323 -4.90 -23.84 4.96
N ALA A 324 -4.77 -22.52 5.01
CA ALA A 324 -5.83 -21.66 5.53
C ALA A 324 -6.92 -21.35 4.48
N TYR A 325 -6.63 -21.61 3.19
CA TYR A 325 -7.52 -21.31 2.07
C TYR A 325 -7.55 -22.45 1.05
N LEU A 326 -8.75 -22.83 0.61
CA LEU A 326 -8.96 -23.79 -0.47
C LEU A 326 -9.49 -23.07 -1.71
N ASP A 327 -8.68 -23.04 -2.78
CA ASP A 327 -9.08 -22.48 -4.06
C ASP A 327 -10.30 -23.20 -4.65
N LYS A 328 -10.99 -22.55 -5.61
CA LYS A 328 -11.96 -23.28 -6.44
C LYS A 328 -11.20 -24.29 -7.30
N PRO A 329 -11.64 -25.56 -7.39
CA PRO A 329 -10.99 -26.53 -8.26
C PRO A 329 -11.02 -26.03 -9.73
N GLN A 330 -9.92 -26.23 -10.46
CA GLN A 330 -9.76 -25.72 -11.84
C GLN A 330 -10.58 -26.50 -12.88
N GLU A 331 -10.88 -27.77 -12.59
CA GLU A 331 -11.79 -28.59 -13.39
C GLU A 331 -13.11 -28.76 -12.60
N GLN A 332 -14.14 -29.38 -13.20
CA GLN A 332 -15.31 -29.86 -12.47
C GLN A 332 -14.87 -30.98 -11.49
N GLY A 333 -14.14 -30.59 -10.45
CA GLY A 333 -13.58 -31.47 -9.46
C GLY A 333 -14.64 -31.88 -8.47
N ALA A 334 -14.41 -33.01 -7.82
CA ALA A 334 -15.29 -33.54 -6.78
C ALA A 334 -15.32 -32.68 -5.49
N ARG A 335 -14.48 -31.62 -5.39
CA ARG A 335 -14.36 -30.79 -4.19
C ARG A 335 -15.35 -29.62 -4.16
N GLU A 336 -16.27 -29.63 -3.21
CA GLU A 336 -17.23 -28.56 -2.93
C GLU A 336 -16.69 -27.56 -1.90
N THR A 337 -15.82 -27.98 -0.99
CA THR A 337 -15.25 -27.11 0.06
C THR A 337 -14.26 -26.10 -0.55
N VAL A 338 -14.60 -24.81 -0.46
CA VAL A 338 -13.81 -23.70 -0.99
C VAL A 338 -13.81 -22.52 -0.01
N GLY A 339 -12.78 -21.66 -0.10
CA GLY A 339 -12.67 -20.43 0.67
C GLY A 339 -11.77 -20.54 1.89
N TRP A 340 -11.96 -19.63 2.84
CA TRP A 340 -11.20 -19.55 4.08
C TRP A 340 -11.69 -20.56 5.13
N ALA A 341 -10.75 -21.11 5.89
CA ALA A 341 -11.07 -21.84 7.11
C ALA A 341 -11.72 -20.89 8.12
N ALA A 342 -12.52 -21.43 9.03
CA ALA A 342 -13.08 -20.67 10.14
C ALA A 342 -11.96 -20.05 11.00
N ASP A 343 -12.31 -19.01 11.76
CA ASP A 343 -11.36 -18.31 12.63
C ASP A 343 -10.65 -19.27 13.60
N GLY A 344 -9.33 -19.14 13.72
CA GLY A 344 -8.47 -20.03 14.51
C GLY A 344 -8.27 -21.44 13.92
N MET A 345 -8.83 -21.75 12.75
CA MET A 345 -8.79 -23.07 12.13
C MET A 345 -7.94 -23.10 10.85
N VAL A 346 -7.64 -24.31 10.38
CA VAL A 346 -7.01 -24.61 9.10
C VAL A 346 -7.73 -25.77 8.42
N PHE A 347 -7.65 -25.84 7.11
CA PHE A 347 -7.99 -27.04 6.37
C PHE A 347 -6.83 -28.04 6.40
N LEU A 348 -7.14 -29.30 6.68
CA LEU A 348 -6.27 -30.44 6.43
C LEU A 348 -6.83 -31.22 5.24
N SER A 349 -6.05 -31.39 4.19
CA SER A 349 -6.35 -32.32 3.10
C SER A 349 -5.52 -33.57 3.30
N ALA A 350 -6.18 -34.69 3.65
CA ALA A 350 -5.53 -35.99 3.80
C ALA A 350 -5.78 -36.85 2.58
N ASP A 351 -4.73 -37.11 1.80
CA ASP A 351 -4.73 -38.05 0.69
C ASP A 351 -4.28 -39.43 1.19
N ILE A 352 -5.20 -40.38 1.20
CA ILE A 352 -5.01 -41.72 1.73
C ILE A 352 -4.92 -42.71 0.59
N SER A 353 -3.75 -43.33 0.47
CA SER A 353 -3.46 -44.38 -0.50
C SER A 353 -3.40 -45.71 0.22
N THR A 354 -4.18 -46.68 -0.27
CA THR A 354 -4.20 -48.03 0.29
C THR A 354 -3.59 -49.02 -0.70
N ASN A 355 -2.68 -49.85 -0.22
CA ASN A 355 -2.22 -51.04 -0.92
C ASN A 355 -2.70 -52.26 -0.15
N TYR A 356 -3.60 -53.00 -0.77
CA TYR A 356 -4.15 -54.22 -0.21
C TYR A 356 -3.85 -55.37 -1.14
N PHE A 357 -3.60 -56.53 -0.56
CA PHE A 357 -3.45 -57.77 -1.28
C PHE A 357 -4.02 -58.92 -0.46
N SER A 358 -4.79 -59.80 -1.12
CA SER A 358 -5.35 -60.99 -0.49
C SER A 358 -5.07 -62.26 -1.27
N ARG A 359 -4.79 -63.33 -0.52
CA ARG A 359 -4.68 -64.71 -0.98
C ARG A 359 -5.45 -65.62 -0.04
N TRP A 360 -5.96 -66.73 -0.56
CA TRP A 360 -6.48 -67.80 0.26
C TRP A 360 -5.60 -69.04 0.13
N TYR A 361 -5.24 -69.66 1.25
CA TYR A 361 -4.49 -70.92 1.30
C TYR A 361 -5.37 -72.03 1.87
N ALA A 362 -5.42 -73.19 1.22
CA ALA A 362 -6.18 -74.35 1.73
C ALA A 362 -5.53 -75.04 2.92
N GLU A 363 -4.20 -74.99 2.98
CA GLU A 363 -3.36 -75.68 3.96
C GLU A 363 -2.24 -74.75 4.43
N ASP A 364 -1.73 -75.02 5.64
CA ASP A 364 -0.61 -74.24 6.21
C ASP A 364 0.67 -74.45 5.37
N ASP A 365 1.48 -73.40 5.23
CA ASP A 365 2.78 -73.40 4.57
C ASP A 365 2.85 -73.89 3.10
N THR A 366 1.72 -73.90 2.37
CA THR A 366 1.71 -74.28 0.95
C THR A 366 2.06 -73.13 0.01
N PHE A 367 2.48 -73.48 -1.22
CA PHE A 367 2.70 -72.53 -2.31
C PHE A 367 1.43 -72.24 -3.12
N TRP A 368 0.45 -73.14 -3.08
CA TRP A 368 -0.80 -73.02 -3.83
C TRP A 368 -1.76 -72.06 -3.12
N SER A 369 -2.21 -71.03 -3.83
CA SER A 369 -3.16 -70.03 -3.32
C SER A 369 -4.09 -69.54 -4.39
N ALA A 370 -5.35 -69.25 -4.03
CA ALA A 370 -6.30 -68.57 -4.91
C ALA A 370 -6.15 -67.04 -4.81
N SER A 371 -6.22 -66.35 -5.96
CA SER A 371 -6.15 -64.88 -6.04
C SER A 371 -7.53 -64.24 -6.16
N TYR A 372 -7.66 -63.02 -5.66
CA TYR A 372 -8.91 -62.28 -5.61
C TYR A 372 -8.78 -60.92 -6.30
N ASP A 373 -9.87 -60.49 -6.96
CA ASP A 373 -10.11 -59.10 -7.29
C ASP A 373 -10.58 -58.37 -6.03
N GLN A 374 -10.06 -57.16 -5.84
CA GLN A 374 -10.13 -56.46 -4.56
C GLN A 374 -10.76 -55.10 -4.78
N ALA A 375 -11.74 -54.78 -3.94
CA ALA A 375 -12.29 -53.44 -3.83
C ALA A 375 -12.05 -52.94 -2.40
N VAL A 376 -11.39 -51.79 -2.27
CA VAL A 376 -11.12 -51.14 -0.99
C VAL A 376 -11.89 -49.83 -0.94
N GLN A 377 -12.71 -49.67 0.09
CA GLN A 377 -13.40 -48.43 0.39
C GLN A 377 -12.91 -47.90 1.73
N VAL A 378 -12.50 -46.64 1.76
CA VAL A 378 -12.12 -45.98 3.00
C VAL A 378 -13.37 -45.36 3.63
N ALA A 379 -13.63 -45.68 4.90
CA ALA A 379 -14.82 -45.29 5.65
C ALA A 379 -14.45 -44.73 7.04
N ASP A 380 -15.40 -44.01 7.64
CA ASP A 380 -15.31 -43.47 9.01
C ASP A 380 -14.06 -42.64 9.33
N LEU A 381 -13.48 -41.97 8.32
CA LEU A 381 -12.30 -41.13 8.51
C LEU A 381 -12.54 -40.04 9.56
N ARG A 382 -11.56 -39.83 10.44
CA ARG A 382 -11.48 -38.74 11.42
C ARG A 382 -10.03 -38.26 11.53
N VAL A 383 -9.86 -37.00 11.89
CA VAL A 383 -8.60 -36.49 12.43
C VAL A 383 -8.72 -36.49 13.95
N ARG A 384 -7.75 -37.09 14.63
CA ARG A 384 -7.64 -37.07 16.09
C ARG A 384 -6.52 -36.11 16.51
N LEU A 385 -6.82 -35.19 17.42
CA LEU A 385 -5.92 -34.21 18.03
C LEU A 385 -6.02 -34.33 19.55
N GLY A 386 -5.09 -35.06 20.17
CA GLY A 386 -5.22 -35.46 21.57
C GLY A 386 -6.54 -36.24 21.78
N ASP A 387 -7.39 -35.76 22.68
CA ASP A 387 -8.68 -36.37 23.00
C ASP A 387 -9.85 -35.90 22.10
N LYS A 388 -9.59 -35.01 21.14
CA LYS A 388 -10.62 -34.47 20.24
C LYS A 388 -10.57 -35.14 18.88
N GLU A 389 -11.75 -35.42 18.31
CA GLU A 389 -11.90 -35.95 16.97
C GLU A 389 -12.68 -35.00 16.07
N PHE A 390 -12.24 -34.89 14.82
CA PHE A 390 -12.81 -34.03 13.80
C PHE A 390 -13.28 -34.88 12.63
N LYS A 391 -14.54 -34.71 12.24
CA LYS A 391 -15.10 -35.35 11.04
C LYS A 391 -14.65 -34.58 9.80
N PRO A 392 -14.50 -35.26 8.65
CA PRO A 392 -14.24 -34.58 7.40
C PRO A 392 -15.46 -33.71 7.07
N LYS A 393 -15.20 -32.51 6.57
CA LYS A 393 -16.21 -31.71 5.87
C LYS A 393 -16.61 -32.39 4.57
N GLU A 394 -15.67 -33.10 3.97
CA GLU A 394 -15.83 -33.67 2.65
C GLU A 394 -14.89 -34.88 2.46
N VAL A 395 -15.36 -35.90 1.74
CA VAL A 395 -14.56 -37.06 1.33
C VAL A 395 -14.89 -37.36 -0.12
N PHE A 396 -13.86 -37.48 -0.95
CA PHE A 396 -14.02 -37.84 -2.36
C PHE A 396 -12.90 -38.77 -2.80
N MET A 397 -13.20 -39.60 -3.80
CA MET A 397 -12.18 -40.42 -4.45
C MET A 397 -11.51 -39.63 -5.56
N ARG A 398 -10.19 -39.71 -5.60
CA ARG A 398 -9.39 -39.19 -6.69
C ARG A 398 -8.82 -40.38 -7.44
N THR A 399 -9.42 -40.66 -8.60
CA THR A 399 -8.94 -41.66 -9.55
C THR A 399 -7.59 -41.19 -10.09
N GLY A 400 -6.52 -41.80 -9.60
CA GLY A 400 -5.18 -41.58 -10.14
C GLY A 400 -5.03 -42.28 -11.50
N GLY A 401 -4.05 -41.86 -12.29
CA GLY A 401 -3.57 -42.66 -13.42
C GLY A 401 -2.86 -43.93 -12.93
N TRP A 402 -1.64 -44.19 -13.40
CA TRP A 402 -0.84 -45.37 -13.03
C TRP A 402 -0.56 -45.60 -11.52
N GLY A 403 -0.94 -44.65 -10.64
CA GLY A 403 -0.71 -44.70 -9.19
C GLY A 403 -1.84 -45.31 -8.34
N GLY A 404 -2.97 -45.70 -8.94
CA GLY A 404 -4.13 -46.24 -8.22
C GLY A 404 -5.08 -45.18 -7.67
N ASP A 405 -6.22 -45.64 -7.15
CA ASP A 405 -7.23 -44.78 -6.54
C ASP A 405 -6.81 -44.33 -5.14
N SER A 406 -6.98 -43.04 -4.85
CA SER A 406 -6.74 -42.47 -3.53
C SER A 406 -8.03 -41.86 -2.97
N THR A 407 -8.19 -41.93 -1.66
CA THR A 407 -9.30 -41.23 -0.98
C THR A 407 -8.77 -39.94 -0.38
N THR A 408 -9.32 -38.81 -0.81
CA THR A 408 -9.02 -37.50 -0.23
C THR A 408 -10.11 -37.12 0.77
N ALA A 409 -9.71 -36.70 1.97
CA ALA A 409 -10.62 -36.18 2.98
C ALA A 409 -10.19 -34.78 3.42
N ILE A 410 -11.13 -33.84 3.42
CA ILE A 410 -10.91 -32.46 3.87
C ILE A 410 -11.47 -32.30 5.28
N PHE A 411 -10.63 -31.87 6.21
CA PHE A 411 -11.00 -31.57 7.59
C PHE A 411 -10.79 -30.09 7.88
N GLU A 412 -11.49 -29.57 8.86
CA GLU A 412 -11.21 -28.27 9.45
C GLU A 412 -10.83 -28.48 10.91
N VAL A 413 -9.65 -28.03 11.31
CA VAL A 413 -9.07 -28.29 12.64
C VAL A 413 -8.40 -27.04 13.20
N PRO A 414 -8.15 -26.96 14.52
CA PRO A 414 -7.41 -25.85 15.12
C PRO A 414 -6.01 -25.69 14.52
N ALA A 415 -5.64 -24.45 14.20
CA ALA A 415 -4.29 -24.10 13.78
C ALA A 415 -3.25 -24.41 14.87
N GLY A 416 -1.98 -24.59 14.49
CA GLY A 416 -0.89 -24.91 15.44
C GLY A 416 -0.88 -26.36 15.94
N SER A 417 -1.78 -27.22 15.43
CA SER A 417 -1.79 -28.65 15.73
C SER A 417 -0.63 -29.35 15.01
N ALA A 418 0.49 -29.55 15.73
CA ALA A 418 1.67 -30.20 15.19
C ALA A 418 1.51 -31.71 15.07
N ASP A 419 0.90 -32.35 16.08
CA ASP A 419 0.70 -33.80 16.13
C ASP A 419 -0.76 -34.16 15.89
N ILE A 420 -1.00 -34.99 14.88
CA ILE A 420 -2.33 -35.42 14.46
C ILE A 420 -2.33 -36.94 14.24
N SER A 421 -3.51 -37.56 14.22
CA SER A 421 -3.66 -38.92 13.68
C SER A 421 -4.84 -39.01 12.73
N ILE A 422 -4.62 -39.59 11.55
CA ILE A 422 -5.72 -39.94 10.64
C ILE A 422 -6.21 -41.33 11.05
N VAL A 423 -7.45 -41.42 11.52
CA VAL A 423 -8.06 -42.67 11.96
C VAL A 423 -9.28 -43.01 11.10
N GLY A 424 -9.54 -44.30 10.89
CA GLY A 424 -10.69 -44.76 10.13
C GLY A 424 -10.62 -46.25 9.84
N ASN A 425 -11.37 -46.69 8.84
CA ASN A 425 -11.39 -48.09 8.41
C ASN A 425 -11.24 -48.21 6.89
N ALA A 426 -10.53 -49.24 6.44
CA ALA A 426 -10.57 -49.74 5.09
C ALA A 426 -11.50 -50.97 5.06
N GLU A 427 -12.65 -50.82 4.42
CA GLU A 427 -13.61 -51.88 4.16
C GLU A 427 -13.24 -52.56 2.84
N VAL A 428 -12.93 -53.85 2.92
CA VAL A 428 -12.43 -54.61 1.78
C VAL A 428 -13.39 -55.71 1.39
N THR A 429 -13.63 -55.80 0.09
CA THR A 429 -14.36 -56.92 -0.52
C THR A 429 -13.43 -57.68 -1.47
N ASP A 430 -13.26 -58.97 -1.21
CA ASP A 430 -12.49 -59.91 -2.01
C ASP A 430 -13.45 -60.73 -2.90
N THR A 431 -13.24 -60.77 -4.21
CA THR A 431 -13.98 -61.63 -5.16
C THR A 431 -13.04 -62.56 -5.90
N LEU A 432 -13.30 -63.87 -5.88
CA LEU A 432 -12.40 -64.86 -6.48
C LEU A 432 -12.21 -64.59 -7.98
N ARG A 433 -10.95 -64.52 -8.44
CA ARG A 433 -10.64 -64.29 -9.87
C ARG A 433 -11.10 -65.46 -10.73
N SER A 434 -11.77 -65.15 -11.83
CA SER A 434 -12.28 -66.16 -12.77
C SER A 434 -11.17 -67.00 -13.41
N SER A 435 -9.97 -66.44 -13.59
CA SER A 435 -8.80 -67.13 -14.17
C SER A 435 -8.20 -68.21 -13.27
N ASP A 436 -8.40 -68.12 -11.95
CA ASP A 436 -7.84 -69.06 -10.97
C ASP A 436 -8.83 -70.20 -10.63
N SER A 437 -10.00 -70.24 -11.29
CA SER A 437 -11.01 -71.29 -11.12
C SER A 437 -10.59 -72.66 -11.72
N ILE A 438 -9.43 -72.72 -12.39
CA ILE A 438 -8.95 -73.92 -13.10
C ILE A 438 -7.54 -74.27 -12.60
N GLY A 439 -7.43 -74.82 -11.38
CA GLY A 439 -6.23 -75.58 -10.98
C GLY A 439 -5.80 -75.57 -9.52
N SER A 440 -6.18 -74.58 -8.71
CA SER A 440 -5.72 -74.46 -7.32
C SER A 440 -6.89 -74.37 -6.33
N ASP A 441 -7.14 -75.50 -5.65
CA ASP A 441 -8.09 -75.72 -4.55
C ASP A 441 -9.59 -75.46 -4.79
N ALA A 442 -10.33 -76.55 -5.01
CA ALA A 442 -11.79 -76.60 -5.14
C ALA A 442 -12.59 -76.10 -3.90
N ASN A 443 -11.92 -75.63 -2.85
CA ASN A 443 -12.51 -75.22 -1.57
C ASN A 443 -12.31 -73.72 -1.25
N ALA A 444 -11.72 -72.93 -2.16
CA ALA A 444 -11.56 -71.50 -1.94
C ALA A 444 -12.94 -70.79 -1.89
N PRO A 445 -13.21 -69.91 -0.90
CA PRO A 445 -14.45 -69.15 -0.84
C PRO A 445 -14.60 -68.23 -2.06
N ALA A 446 -15.81 -68.15 -2.62
CA ALA A 446 -16.09 -67.26 -3.75
C ALA A 446 -15.95 -65.76 -3.40
N LYS A 447 -16.13 -65.41 -2.12
CA LYS A 447 -16.03 -64.05 -1.60
C LYS A 447 -15.36 -64.02 -0.23
N GLY A 448 -14.72 -62.91 0.08
CA GLY A 448 -14.21 -62.56 1.40
C GLY A 448 -14.49 -61.10 1.73
N SER A 449 -14.46 -60.77 3.01
CA SER A 449 -14.48 -59.38 3.47
C SER A 449 -13.55 -59.18 4.67
N ALA A 450 -13.07 -57.94 4.82
CA ALA A 450 -12.29 -57.51 5.97
C ALA A 450 -12.56 -56.04 6.29
N THR A 451 -12.38 -55.68 7.55
CA THR A 451 -12.29 -54.29 8.00
C THR A 451 -10.92 -54.11 8.62
N LEU A 452 -10.09 -53.27 8.00
CA LEU A 452 -8.73 -53.01 8.42
C LEU A 452 -8.66 -51.60 9.01
N LYS A 453 -7.99 -51.44 10.14
CA LYS A 453 -7.88 -50.14 10.80
C LYS A 453 -6.89 -49.25 10.07
N ILE A 454 -7.27 -48.00 9.89
CA ILE A 454 -6.39 -46.89 9.51
C ILE A 454 -6.10 -46.14 10.81
N ASP A 455 -4.83 -46.03 11.17
CA ASP A 455 -4.35 -45.17 12.25
C ASP A 455 -2.96 -44.67 11.86
N VAL A 456 -2.90 -43.45 11.32
CA VAL A 456 -1.68 -42.84 10.80
C VAL A 456 -1.28 -41.68 11.68
N PRO A 457 -0.29 -41.84 12.57
CA PRO A 457 0.27 -40.72 13.32
C PRO A 457 1.08 -39.83 12.38
N ILE A 458 0.89 -38.51 12.48
CA ILE A 458 1.55 -37.52 11.63
C ILE A 458 1.99 -36.36 12.52
N THR A 459 3.23 -35.91 12.30
CA THR A 459 3.81 -34.75 12.98
C THR A 459 4.29 -33.75 11.94
N PHE A 460 3.76 -32.52 11.97
CA PHE A 460 4.27 -31.41 11.18
C PHE A 460 5.51 -30.83 11.86
N ALA A 461 6.62 -30.72 11.12
CA ALA A 461 7.82 -30.08 11.65
C ALA A 461 7.60 -28.55 11.80
N ARG A 462 8.43 -27.90 12.62
CA ARG A 462 8.41 -26.44 12.76
C ARG A 462 9.28 -25.79 11.69
N THR A 463 8.76 -24.74 11.05
CA THR A 463 9.56 -23.88 10.17
C THR A 463 10.51 -23.03 11.02
N SER A 464 11.80 -23.07 10.71
CA SER A 464 12.87 -22.34 11.40
C SER A 464 12.79 -20.83 11.23
#